data_AF-A0A428Q6G0-F1
#
_entry.id   AF-A0A428Q6G0-F1
#
_cell.length_a   1.000
_cell.length_b   1.000
_cell.length_c   1.000
_cell.angle_alpha   90.00
_cell.angle_beta   90.00
_cell.angle_gamma   90.00
#
_symmetry.space_group_name_H-M   'P 1'
#
loop_
_entity.id
_entity.type
_entity.pdbx_description
1 polymer ?
#
loop_
_entity_poly.entity_id
_entity_poly.type
_entity_poly.pdbx_seq_one_letter_code
_entity_poly.pdbx_strand_id
1 'polypeptide(L)'
;MLCGVLVAHQDRKEWTETLYRDRRVMGSIVGSFEDWFRIRSLRTLHPRVAKQSQTAQKLALWLHEEVHKPGSLVRRMIDKVQHASMQEAALKDGLYIFQHAPSLGGVESLMQWRAMIDEGRDPRLIWVSCGVEDVEDMKAYMLQAFESLLRDFP
;
A
#
# COMPACT_ATOMS: atom_id res chain seq x y z
N MET A 1 7.57 15.67 -2.18
CA MET A 1 7.12 16.50 -1.04
C MET A 1 6.13 15.68 -0.22
N LEU A 2 6.41 15.49 1.06
CA LEU A 2 5.50 14.81 2.00
C LEU A 2 4.69 15.90 2.73
N CYS A 3 3.37 15.75 2.79
CA CYS A 3 2.49 16.61 3.59
C CYS A 3 1.76 15.76 4.63
N GLY A 4 1.52 16.34 5.81
CA GLY A 4 0.87 15.66 6.94
C GLY A 4 -0.41 16.36 7.36
N VAL A 5 -1.35 15.59 7.89
CA VAL A 5 -2.54 16.10 8.57
C VAL A 5 -2.52 15.59 10.00
N LEU A 6 -2.67 16.49 10.96
CA LEU A 6 -2.89 16.13 12.36
C LEU A 6 -4.35 16.41 12.68
N VAL A 7 -5.04 15.39 13.19
CA VAL A 7 -6.44 15.47 13.62
C VAL A 7 -6.47 15.14 15.10
N ALA A 8 -6.98 16.07 15.92
CA ALA A 8 -7.19 15.86 17.35
C ALA A 8 -8.69 15.77 17.63
N HIS A 9 -9.07 14.98 18.64
CA HIS A 9 -10.45 14.89 19.08
C HIS A 9 -10.92 16.24 19.66
N GLN A 10 -12.17 16.62 19.39
CA GLN A 10 -12.74 17.91 19.80
C GLN A 10 -12.66 18.18 21.31
N ASP A 11 -12.74 17.14 22.13
CA ASP A 11 -12.66 17.25 23.59
C ASP A 11 -11.25 17.56 24.10
N ARG A 12 -10.22 17.36 23.26
CA ARG A 12 -8.81 17.60 23.60
C ARG A 12 -8.41 19.02 23.21
N LYS A 13 -9.10 20.01 23.77
CA LYS A 13 -8.90 21.43 23.44
C LYS A 13 -7.46 21.90 23.66
N GLU A 14 -6.84 21.49 24.76
CA GLU A 14 -5.44 21.81 25.08
C GLU A 14 -4.46 21.33 23.99
N TRP A 15 -4.74 20.17 23.37
CA TRP A 15 -3.90 19.64 22.30
C TRP A 15 -4.06 20.47 21.03
N THR A 16 -5.30 20.82 20.67
CA THR A 16 -5.56 21.67 19.50
C THR A 16 -4.90 23.04 19.63
N GLU A 17 -4.96 23.66 20.82
CA GLU A 17 -4.30 24.93 21.10
C GLU A 17 -2.78 24.83 21.01
N THR A 18 -2.20 23.78 21.59
CA THR A 18 -0.75 23.52 21.54
C THR A 18 -0.28 23.30 20.11
N LEU A 19 -0.94 22.39 19.36
CA LEU A 19 -0.61 22.10 17.96
C LEU A 19 -0.73 23.34 17.06
N TYR A 20 -1.74 24.19 17.32
CA TYR A 20 -1.91 25.43 16.58
C TYR A 20 -0.77 26.43 16.88
N ARG A 21 -0.42 26.59 18.15
CA ARG A 21 0.70 27.43 18.58
C ARG A 21 2.01 26.95 17.97
N ASP A 22 2.30 25.66 18.06
CA ASP A 22 3.52 25.05 17.53
C ASP A 22 3.63 25.25 16.03
N ARG A 23 2.55 25.02 15.26
CA ARG A 23 2.52 25.28 13.82
C ARG A 23 2.79 26.75 13.47
N ARG A 24 2.28 27.68 14.28
CA ARG A 24 2.49 29.12 14.09
C ARG A 24 3.93 29.53 14.36
N VAL A 25 4.56 28.97 15.39
CA VAL A 25 5.95 29.30 15.78
C VAL A 25 6.96 28.63 14.86
N MET A 26 6.77 27.35 14.54
CA MET A 26 7.69 26.60 13.68
C MET A 26 7.53 26.94 12.20
N GLY A 27 6.41 27.55 11.80
CA GLY A 27 6.15 27.88 10.41
C GLY A 27 5.99 26.65 9.51
N SER A 28 5.69 25.49 10.09
CA SER A 28 5.49 24.21 9.39
C SER A 28 4.14 24.18 8.66
N ILE A 29 3.91 25.16 7.80
CA ILE A 29 2.73 25.29 6.95
C ILE A 29 2.98 24.61 5.61
N VAL A 30 1.93 24.04 5.03
CA VAL A 30 1.95 23.54 3.66
C VAL A 30 1.93 24.74 2.71
N GLY A 31 2.70 24.69 1.63
CA GLY A 31 2.64 25.72 0.59
C GLY A 31 1.30 25.68 -0.16
N SER A 32 0.91 26.82 -0.72
CA SER A 32 -0.40 26.97 -1.37
C SER A 32 -0.58 26.02 -2.57
N PHE A 33 0.49 25.68 -3.28
CA PHE A 33 0.43 24.83 -4.46
C PHE A 33 0.29 23.35 -4.09
N GLU A 34 1.00 22.91 -3.05
CA GLU A 34 0.90 21.59 -2.47
C GLU A 34 -0.49 21.36 -1.88
N ASP A 35 -1.08 22.38 -1.24
CA ASP A 35 -2.44 22.30 -0.72
C ASP A 35 -3.47 22.20 -1.84
N TRP A 36 -3.28 22.94 -2.94
CA TRP A 36 -4.13 22.82 -4.12
C TRP A 36 -4.10 21.40 -4.71
N PHE A 37 -2.91 20.81 -4.89
CA PHE A 37 -2.80 19.42 -5.35
C PHE A 37 -3.45 18.43 -4.39
N ARG A 38 -3.35 18.66 -3.08
CA ARG A 38 -4.00 17.84 -2.06
C ARG A 38 -5.52 17.88 -2.21
N ILE A 39 -6.12 19.08 -2.25
CA ILE A 39 -7.58 19.23 -2.40
C ILE A 39 -8.04 18.62 -3.72
N ARG A 40 -7.29 18.80 -4.81
CA ARG A 40 -7.57 18.17 -6.10
C ARG A 40 -7.56 16.64 -6.01
N SER A 41 -6.55 16.06 -5.36
CA SER A 41 -6.42 14.61 -5.18
C SER A 41 -7.49 14.03 -4.26
N LEU A 42 -7.91 14.76 -3.22
CA LEU A 42 -8.95 14.34 -2.28
C LEU A 42 -10.31 14.11 -2.96
N ARG A 43 -10.64 14.89 -4.00
CA ARG A 43 -11.88 14.73 -4.77
C ARG A 43 -12.03 13.35 -5.42
N THR A 44 -10.91 12.68 -5.72
CA THR A 44 -10.92 11.34 -6.30
C THR A 44 -10.46 10.27 -5.31
N LEU A 45 -10.31 10.59 -4.02
CA LEU A 45 -9.84 9.64 -3.02
C LEU A 45 -10.78 8.44 -2.90
N HIS A 46 -12.09 8.68 -2.78
CA HIS A 46 -13.08 7.63 -2.64
C HIS A 46 -13.02 6.58 -3.76
N PRO A 47 -13.13 6.95 -5.07
CA PRO A 47 -13.06 5.95 -6.14
C PRO A 47 -11.69 5.28 -6.25
N ARG A 48 -10.58 5.99 -5.98
CA ARG A 48 -9.23 5.41 -6.01
C ARG A 48 -9.06 4.33 -4.95
N VAL A 49 -9.39 4.64 -3.69
CA VAL A 49 -9.28 3.68 -2.58
C VAL A 49 -10.17 2.46 -2.81
N ALA A 50 -11.39 2.65 -3.31
CA ALA A 50 -12.29 1.55 -3.64
C ALA A 50 -11.69 0.62 -4.71
N LYS A 51 -11.20 1.18 -5.83
CA LYS A 51 -10.57 0.40 -6.91
C LYS A 51 -9.28 -0.29 -6.45
N GLN A 52 -8.40 0.44 -5.77
CA GLN A 52 -7.13 -0.10 -5.24
C GLN A 52 -7.37 -1.26 -4.28
N SER A 53 -8.33 -1.13 -3.36
CA SER A 53 -8.70 -2.19 -2.42
C SER A 53 -9.23 -3.44 -3.14
N GLN A 54 -10.13 -3.26 -4.12
CA GLN A 54 -10.66 -4.37 -4.93
C GLN A 54 -9.58 -5.07 -5.74
N THR A 55 -8.69 -4.31 -6.40
CA THR A 55 -7.58 -4.85 -7.17
C THR A 55 -6.61 -5.61 -6.26
N ALA A 56 -6.22 -5.02 -5.12
CA ALA A 56 -5.34 -5.67 -4.15
C ALA A 56 -5.95 -6.98 -3.61
N GLN A 57 -7.24 -6.98 -3.28
CA GLN A 57 -7.94 -8.18 -2.82
C GLN A 57 -7.96 -9.27 -3.90
N LYS A 58 -8.34 -8.93 -5.14
CA LYS A 58 -8.37 -9.90 -6.25
C LYS A 58 -6.99 -10.46 -6.57
N LEU A 59 -5.97 -9.61 -6.56
CA LEU A 59 -4.59 -10.01 -6.81
C LEU A 59 -4.07 -10.93 -5.69
N ALA A 60 -4.33 -10.58 -4.43
CA ALA A 60 -3.96 -11.39 -3.28
C ALA A 60 -4.63 -12.78 -3.31
N LEU A 61 -5.92 -12.83 -3.61
CA LEU A 61 -6.67 -14.09 -3.76
C LEU A 61 -6.10 -14.96 -4.89
N TRP A 62 -5.86 -14.35 -6.06
CA TRP A 62 -5.27 -15.05 -7.19
C TRP A 62 -3.88 -15.61 -6.85
N LEU A 63 -3.00 -14.81 -6.25
CA LEU A 63 -1.67 -15.28 -5.82
C LEU A 63 -1.78 -16.41 -4.79
N HIS A 64 -2.72 -16.32 -3.84
CA HIS A 64 -2.96 -17.36 -2.86
C HIS A 64 -3.41 -18.67 -3.52
N GLU A 65 -4.35 -18.61 -4.46
CA GLU A 65 -4.80 -19.79 -5.20
C GLU A 65 -3.66 -20.40 -6.03
N GLU A 66 -2.90 -19.58 -6.76
CA GLU A 66 -1.79 -20.04 -7.59
C GLU A 66 -0.67 -20.69 -6.78
N VAL A 67 -0.39 -20.23 -5.57
CA VAL A 67 0.57 -20.87 -4.66
C VAL A 67 0.10 -22.26 -4.21
N HIS A 68 -1.21 -22.52 -4.14
CA HIS A 68 -1.71 -23.85 -3.77
C HIS A 68 -1.91 -24.79 -4.98
N LYS A 69 -1.91 -24.27 -6.21
CA LYS A 69 -2.06 -25.08 -7.42
C LYS A 69 -0.76 -25.85 -7.75
N PRO A 70 -0.81 -27.18 -7.88
CA PRO A 70 0.36 -27.96 -8.25
C PRO A 70 0.76 -27.66 -9.70
N GLY A 71 2.04 -27.35 -9.92
CA GLY A 71 2.59 -27.08 -11.25
C GLY A 71 2.48 -25.63 -11.73
N SER A 72 1.92 -24.72 -10.93
CA SER A 72 1.92 -23.29 -11.27
C SER A 72 3.34 -22.71 -11.23
N LEU A 73 3.59 -21.74 -12.11
CA LEU A 73 4.85 -21.02 -12.16
C LEU A 73 5.05 -20.17 -10.89
N VAL A 74 3.97 -19.58 -10.38
CA VAL A 74 3.94 -18.74 -9.18
C VAL A 74 4.36 -19.53 -7.94
N ARG A 75 3.98 -20.81 -7.82
CA ARG A 75 4.39 -21.65 -6.69
C ARG A 75 5.90 -21.87 -6.60
N ARG A 76 6.62 -21.88 -7.73
CA ARG A 76 8.08 -22.00 -7.72
C ARG A 76 8.76 -20.74 -7.21
N MET A 77 8.15 -19.58 -7.43
CA MET A 77 8.71 -18.27 -7.12
C MET A 77 8.31 -17.72 -5.75
N ILE A 78 7.07 -17.99 -5.32
CA ILE A 78 6.48 -17.39 -4.13
C ILE A 78 6.30 -18.44 -3.04
N ASP A 79 6.97 -18.20 -1.91
CA ASP A 79 6.84 -19.02 -0.71
C ASP A 79 5.55 -18.69 0.05
N LYS A 80 5.27 -17.40 0.26
CA LYS A 80 4.13 -16.93 1.06
C LYS A 80 3.60 -15.60 0.56
N VAL A 81 2.27 -15.45 0.59
CA VAL A 81 1.56 -14.20 0.31
C VAL A 81 0.87 -13.75 1.58
N GLN A 82 1.00 -12.46 1.94
CA GLN A 82 0.32 -11.87 3.08
C GLN A 82 -0.49 -10.66 2.64
N HIS A 83 -1.77 -10.63 2.97
CA HIS A 83 -2.66 -9.51 2.73
C HIS A 83 -3.74 -9.48 3.82
N ALA A 84 -4.20 -8.28 4.20
CA ALA A 84 -5.17 -8.11 5.28
C ALA A 84 -6.50 -8.83 5.00
N SER A 85 -6.92 -8.90 3.73
CA SER A 85 -8.15 -9.62 3.35
C SER A 85 -8.05 -11.15 3.50
N MET A 86 -6.85 -11.70 3.72
CA MET A 86 -6.60 -13.14 3.87
C MET A 86 -6.36 -13.54 5.33
N GLN A 87 -6.52 -12.59 6.26
CA GLN A 87 -6.39 -12.85 7.70
C GLN A 87 -7.76 -13.22 8.29
N GLU A 88 -8.12 -14.50 8.19
CA GLU A 88 -9.37 -15.02 8.80
C GLU A 88 -9.44 -14.75 10.32
N ALA A 89 -8.29 -14.69 10.99
CA ALA A 89 -8.21 -14.38 12.42
C ALA A 89 -8.43 -12.90 12.75
N ALA A 90 -7.92 -11.97 11.92
CA ALA A 90 -8.00 -10.52 12.19
C ALA A 90 -9.40 -9.94 11.91
N LEU A 91 -10.16 -10.56 11.00
CA LEU A 91 -11.55 -10.20 10.70
C LEU A 91 -12.51 -10.48 11.88
N LYS A 92 -12.18 -11.45 12.75
CA LYS A 92 -13.01 -11.79 13.93
C LYS A 92 -12.92 -10.76 15.06
N ASP A 93 -11.82 -10.01 15.14
CA ASP A 93 -11.55 -9.06 16.23
C ASP A 93 -11.93 -7.61 15.89
N GLY A 94 -12.67 -7.38 14.79
CA GLY A 94 -13.20 -6.05 14.44
C GLY A 94 -12.13 -5.01 14.08
N LEU A 95 -10.90 -5.45 13.80
CA LEU A 95 -9.79 -4.55 13.49
C LEU A 95 -9.88 -4.06 12.04
N TYR A 96 -10.25 -2.80 11.86
CA TYR A 96 -10.06 -2.06 10.61
C TYR A 96 -8.58 -1.70 10.47
N ILE A 97 -7.77 -2.62 9.92
CA ILE A 97 -6.31 -2.44 9.83
C ILE A 97 -5.94 -1.53 8.65
N PHE A 98 -5.62 -0.28 8.93
CA PHE A 98 -4.80 0.55 8.05
C PHE A 98 -3.33 0.18 8.27
N GLN A 99 -2.66 -0.45 7.29
CA GLN A 99 -1.21 -0.67 7.39
C GLN A 99 -0.44 0.59 6.99
N HIS A 100 0.54 0.93 7.82
CA HIS A 100 1.57 1.92 7.49
C HIS A 100 2.43 1.40 6.35
N ALA A 101 2.60 2.22 5.32
CA ALA A 101 3.54 1.94 4.26
C ALA A 101 4.15 3.24 3.72
N PRO A 102 5.45 3.22 3.39
CA PRO A 102 6.18 4.39 2.98
C PRO A 102 5.76 4.77 1.55
N SER A 103 4.97 5.84 1.43
CA SER A 103 4.46 6.39 0.17
C SER A 103 3.56 5.43 -0.62
N LEU A 104 2.33 5.23 -0.14
CA LEU A 104 1.27 4.51 -0.87
C LEU A 104 0.09 5.42 -1.25
N GLY A 105 -0.69 4.97 -2.23
CA GLY A 105 -1.97 5.58 -2.61
C GLY A 105 -1.93 6.39 -3.91
N GLY A 106 -0.80 6.35 -4.63
CA GLY A 106 -0.71 6.81 -6.01
C GLY A 106 -1.60 5.98 -6.94
N VAL A 107 -1.91 6.52 -8.12
CA VAL A 107 -2.71 5.81 -9.12
C VAL A 107 -1.95 4.65 -9.76
N GLU A 108 -0.62 4.66 -9.66
CA GLU A 108 0.28 3.66 -10.24
C GLU A 108 0.61 2.55 -9.24
N SER A 109 0.75 1.34 -9.76
CA SER A 109 1.23 0.18 -9.01
C SER A 109 2.73 0.24 -8.81
N LEU A 110 3.19 -0.10 -7.61
CA LEU A 110 4.61 -0.08 -7.24
C LEU A 110 4.99 -1.40 -6.58
N MET A 111 6.18 -1.89 -6.89
CA MET A 111 6.79 -3.02 -6.20
C MET A 111 8.10 -2.57 -5.58
N GLN A 112 8.30 -2.90 -4.31
CA GLN A 112 9.47 -2.44 -3.57
C GLN A 112 10.10 -3.58 -2.78
N TRP A 113 11.40 -3.76 -3.00
CA TRP A 113 12.22 -4.70 -2.27
C TRP A 113 12.65 -4.10 -0.92
N ARG A 114 12.12 -4.61 0.20
CA ARG A 114 12.28 -3.95 1.51
C ARG A 114 13.69 -4.03 2.07
N ALA A 115 14.47 -5.04 1.70
CA ALA A 115 15.86 -5.16 2.16
C ALA A 115 16.78 -4.05 1.64
N MET A 116 16.37 -3.30 0.60
CA MET A 116 17.12 -2.12 0.12
C MET A 116 16.90 -0.88 0.99
N ILE A 117 15.89 -0.87 1.86
CA ILE A 117 15.45 0.33 2.60
C ILE A 117 15.57 0.13 4.10
N ASP A 118 15.17 -1.05 4.58
CA ASP A 118 15.20 -1.40 6.00
C ASP A 118 16.33 -2.41 6.25
N GLU A 119 17.33 -2.00 7.02
CA GLU A 119 18.35 -2.94 7.51
C GLU A 119 17.70 -4.01 8.40
N GLY A 120 18.08 -5.29 8.21
CA GLY A 120 17.58 -6.41 9.00
C GLY A 120 16.23 -7.01 8.56
N ARG A 121 15.63 -6.54 7.44
CA ARG A 121 14.47 -7.20 6.83
C ARG A 121 14.87 -8.41 5.99
N ASP A 122 13.94 -9.37 5.84
CA ASP A 122 14.14 -10.54 4.98
C ASP A 122 14.41 -10.10 3.52
N PRO A 123 15.56 -10.49 2.93
CA PRO A 123 15.92 -10.15 1.55
C PRO A 123 15.02 -10.78 0.50
N ARG A 124 14.06 -11.63 0.86
CA ARG A 124 13.09 -12.21 -0.08
C ARG A 124 11.75 -11.47 -0.04
N LEU A 125 11.59 -10.47 0.83
CA LEU A 125 10.33 -9.76 1.01
C LEU A 125 10.17 -8.63 0.00
N ILE A 126 9.11 -8.72 -0.81
CA ILE A 126 8.67 -7.68 -1.72
C ILE A 126 7.31 -7.14 -1.25
N TRP A 127 7.17 -5.83 -1.22
CA TRP A 127 5.90 -5.16 -0.98
C TRP A 127 5.32 -4.66 -2.29
N VAL A 128 4.02 -4.88 -2.47
CA VAL A 128 3.29 -4.46 -3.66
C VAL A 128 2.20 -3.46 -3.25
N SER A 129 2.29 -2.25 -3.80
CA SER A 129 1.24 -1.24 -3.80
C SER A 129 0.40 -1.43 -5.05
N CYS A 130 -0.88 -1.75 -4.90
CA CYS A 130 -1.78 -1.80 -6.06
C CYS A 130 -2.30 -0.40 -6.38
N GLY A 131 -2.17 0.01 -7.64
CA GLY A 131 -2.76 1.21 -8.19
C GLY A 131 -4.19 0.99 -8.66
N VAL A 132 -4.63 1.77 -9.65
CA VAL A 132 -5.99 1.70 -10.22
C VAL A 132 -6.06 0.96 -11.56
N GLU A 133 -4.97 0.31 -11.97
CA GLU A 133 -4.89 -0.45 -13.21
C GLU A 133 -5.88 -1.63 -13.25
N ASP A 134 -5.99 -2.24 -14.44
CA ASP A 134 -6.75 -3.48 -14.56
C ASP A 134 -6.01 -4.65 -13.92
N VAL A 135 -6.76 -5.51 -13.23
CA VAL A 135 -6.18 -6.62 -12.47
C VAL A 135 -5.63 -7.70 -13.39
N GLU A 136 -6.22 -7.91 -14.57
CA GLU A 136 -5.74 -8.92 -15.51
C GLU A 136 -4.41 -8.50 -16.14
N ASP A 137 -4.27 -7.21 -16.46
CA ASP A 137 -2.99 -6.65 -16.92
C ASP A 137 -1.91 -6.83 -15.85
N MET A 138 -2.22 -6.53 -14.58
CA MET A 138 -1.29 -6.73 -13.47
C MET A 138 -0.85 -8.19 -13.32
N LYS A 139 -1.78 -9.15 -13.44
CA LYS A 139 -1.46 -10.57 -13.41
C LYS A 139 -0.53 -10.96 -14.56
N ALA A 140 -0.83 -10.49 -15.77
CA ALA A 140 -0.02 -10.78 -16.94
C ALA A 140 1.42 -10.25 -16.78
N TYR A 141 1.59 -9.02 -16.30
CA TYR A 141 2.92 -8.46 -16.01
C TYR A 141 3.69 -9.25 -14.96
N MET A 142 3.02 -9.71 -13.89
CA MET A 142 3.65 -10.54 -12.86
C MET A 142 4.10 -11.90 -13.41
N LEU A 143 3.25 -12.56 -14.21
CA LEU A 143 3.59 -13.83 -14.84
C LEU A 143 4.81 -13.68 -15.76
N GLN A 144 4.80 -12.66 -16.62
CA GLN A 144 5.93 -12.37 -17.51
C GLN A 144 7.23 -12.11 -16.74
N ALA A 145 7.15 -11.36 -15.64
CA ALA A 145 8.31 -11.10 -14.79
C ALA A 145 8.86 -12.38 -14.14
N PHE A 146 7.97 -13.24 -13.62
CA PHE A 146 8.37 -14.52 -13.03
C PHE A 146 8.96 -15.49 -14.06
N GLU A 147 8.41 -15.53 -15.28
CA GLU A 147 8.97 -16.30 -16.38
C GLU A 147 10.39 -15.84 -16.75
N SER A 148 10.62 -14.53 -16.82
CA SER A 148 11.95 -13.99 -17.08
C SER A 148 12.93 -14.37 -15.96
N LEU A 149 12.51 -14.25 -14.70
CA LEU A 149 13.37 -14.57 -13.55
C LEU A 149 13.75 -16.05 -13.51
N LEU A 150 12.82 -16.96 -13.82
CA LEU A 150 13.11 -18.40 -13.87
C LEU A 150 14.04 -18.78 -15.03
N ARG A 151 13.99 -18.02 -16.14
CA ARG A 151 14.94 -18.22 -17.24
C ARG A 151 16.34 -17.78 -16.86
N ASP A 152 16.45 -16.66 -16.14
CA ASP A 152 17.73 -16.05 -15.80
C ASP A 152 18.37 -16.71 -14.55
N PHE A 153 17.54 -17.29 -13.66
CA PHE A 153 17.93 -18.01 -12.44
C PHE A 153 17.12 -19.33 -12.31
N PRO A 154 17.57 -20.42 -12.97
CA PRO A 154 16.87 -21.70 -12.98
C PRO A 154 16.91 -22.47 -11.65
#